data_AF-A0A6N6PTJ0-F1
#
_entry.id   AF-A0A6N6PTJ0-F1
#
_cell.length_a   1.000
_cell.length_b   1.000
_cell.length_c   1.000
_cell.angle_alpha   90.00
_cell.angle_beta   90.00
_cell.angle_gamma   90.00
#
_symmetry.space_group_name_H-M   'P 1'
#
loop_
_entity.id
_entity.type
_entity.pdbx_description
1 polymer ?
#
loop_
_entity_poly.entity_id
_entity_poly.type
_entity_poly.pdbx_seq_one_letter_code
_entity_poly.pdbx_strand_id
1 'polypeptide(L)'
;MKMKRFSIKVAVVALVLSMTYPAAAAEIPAALRGVKRIVFLGDSITQQGDYVVDFDCWLLSRGINIEVLNLGLASETASDLTEEENAGHKKAHGFGRPPLSERMDRVISATKPDVIIACFGMNDGGDLPADDTGTKRYAAAMTKLHDAALKAGVRRVVLCTPPPHDAKGNASQKPHDENLTRYSEWLLSKRSAGWDVVDIHGPMRRALDAGRAKDPSFALANDGVHPGSEGHWMMASAIVTQFIRADLEGIASSEQLFKADGKEIHDRVRARMTKRFSAWMRQIGHTRPGVPGGPGTKPGLSVEAADVEAAQLTKQILEQLSGGPKAAPKSSVDSVPVK
;
A
#
# COMPACT_ATOMS: atom_id res chain seq x y z
N MET A 1 -34.72 -25.60 -78.26
CA MET A 1 -34.63 -26.26 -76.94
C MET A 1 -33.29 -25.86 -76.29
N LYS A 2 -33.28 -24.91 -75.35
CA LYS A 2 -32.04 -24.39 -74.72
C LYS A 2 -31.80 -25.11 -73.38
N MET A 3 -30.77 -25.94 -73.30
CA MET A 3 -30.33 -26.58 -72.04
C MET A 3 -29.57 -25.58 -71.18
N LYS A 4 -30.03 -25.35 -69.94
CA LYS A 4 -29.28 -24.62 -68.90
C LYS A 4 -28.44 -25.63 -68.10
N ARG A 5 -27.12 -25.41 -68.03
CA ARG A 5 -26.21 -26.13 -67.13
C ARG A 5 -26.27 -25.47 -65.74
N PHE A 6 -26.55 -26.27 -64.71
CA PHE A 6 -26.41 -25.87 -63.31
C PHE A 6 -25.02 -26.27 -62.82
N SER A 7 -24.25 -25.30 -62.32
CA SER A 7 -22.97 -25.54 -61.65
C SER A 7 -23.21 -25.58 -60.14
N ILE A 8 -22.97 -26.73 -59.51
CA ILE A 8 -23.01 -26.90 -58.06
C ILE A 8 -21.67 -26.44 -57.49
N LYS A 9 -21.68 -25.40 -56.66
CA LYS A 9 -20.52 -24.99 -55.86
C LYS A 9 -20.56 -25.72 -54.53
N VAL A 10 -19.61 -26.62 -54.28
CA VAL A 10 -19.40 -27.23 -52.97
C VAL A 10 -18.50 -26.30 -52.15
N ALA A 11 -19.04 -25.76 -51.06
CA ALA A 11 -18.27 -24.99 -50.09
C ALA A 11 -17.71 -25.95 -49.03
N VAL A 12 -16.38 -26.03 -48.93
CA VAL A 12 -15.68 -26.74 -47.85
C VAL A 12 -15.61 -25.81 -46.65
N VAL A 13 -16.35 -26.13 -45.59
CA VAL A 13 -16.27 -25.43 -44.30
C VAL A 13 -15.18 -26.10 -43.47
N ALA A 14 -14.07 -25.40 -43.26
CA ALA A 14 -13.02 -25.82 -42.32
C ALA A 14 -13.48 -25.49 -40.89
N LEU A 15 -13.80 -26.53 -40.11
CA LEU A 15 -14.16 -26.42 -38.71
C LEU A 15 -12.89 -26.31 -37.85
N VAL A 16 -12.53 -25.08 -37.45
CA VAL A 16 -11.47 -24.85 -36.46
C VAL A 16 -12.07 -25.06 -35.07
N LEU A 17 -11.83 -26.23 -34.46
CA LEU A 17 -12.12 -26.45 -33.05
C LEU A 17 -11.12 -25.63 -32.21
N SER A 18 -11.58 -24.49 -31.70
CA SER A 18 -10.86 -23.74 -30.66
C SER A 18 -11.14 -24.39 -29.30
N MET A 19 -10.16 -25.12 -28.77
CA MET A 19 -10.17 -25.53 -27.36
C MET A 19 -9.97 -24.29 -26.49
N THR A 20 -11.06 -23.63 -26.13
CA THR A 20 -11.05 -22.62 -25.08
C THR A 20 -11.23 -23.35 -23.75
N TYR A 21 -10.16 -23.43 -22.96
CA TYR A 21 -10.27 -23.76 -21.56
C TYR A 21 -10.95 -22.57 -20.85
N PRO A 22 -12.09 -22.75 -20.18
CA PRO A 22 -12.56 -21.72 -19.27
C PRO A 22 -11.65 -21.76 -18.04
N ALA A 23 -10.60 -20.94 -18.03
CA ALA A 23 -10.11 -20.45 -16.75
C ALA A 23 -11.28 -19.69 -16.15
N ALA A 24 -11.89 -20.21 -15.08
CA ALA A 24 -12.88 -19.47 -14.33
C ALA A 24 -12.20 -18.14 -13.92
N ALA A 25 -12.55 -17.05 -14.60
CA ALA A 25 -12.06 -15.74 -14.25
C ALA A 25 -12.50 -15.52 -12.81
N ALA A 26 -11.52 -15.43 -11.89
CA ALA A 26 -11.83 -15.17 -10.49
C ALA A 26 -12.71 -13.91 -10.44
N GLU A 27 -13.89 -14.02 -9.83
CA GLU A 27 -14.78 -12.86 -9.73
C GLU A 27 -14.05 -11.73 -9.00
N ILE A 28 -14.09 -10.53 -9.59
CA ILE A 28 -13.57 -9.33 -8.92
C ILE A 28 -14.37 -9.14 -7.62
N PRO A 29 -13.70 -9.10 -6.46
CA PRO A 29 -14.37 -8.90 -5.17
C PRO A 29 -15.25 -7.66 -5.18
N ALA A 30 -16.38 -7.71 -4.48
CA ALA A 30 -17.36 -6.61 -4.47
C ALA A 30 -16.74 -5.25 -4.10
N ALA A 31 -15.78 -5.25 -3.16
CA ALA A 31 -15.05 -4.06 -2.72
C ALA A 31 -14.23 -3.38 -3.85
N LEU A 32 -13.89 -4.13 -4.91
CA LEU A 32 -13.02 -3.70 -6.01
C LEU A 32 -13.77 -3.48 -7.33
N ARG A 33 -15.09 -3.71 -7.38
CA ARG A 33 -15.86 -3.59 -8.62
C ARG A 33 -15.86 -2.15 -9.14
N GLY A 34 -15.31 -1.98 -10.34
CA GLY A 34 -15.17 -0.68 -11.00
C GLY A 34 -14.14 0.25 -10.35
N VAL A 35 -13.32 -0.24 -9.41
CA VAL A 35 -12.19 0.50 -8.85
C VAL A 35 -11.07 0.49 -9.89
N LYS A 36 -10.49 1.66 -10.16
CA LYS A 36 -9.34 1.84 -11.05
C LYS A 36 -8.09 2.25 -10.29
N ARG A 37 -8.25 3.01 -9.20
CA ARG A 37 -7.13 3.53 -8.41
C ARG A 37 -7.37 3.46 -6.91
N ILE A 38 -6.40 2.90 -6.20
CA ILE A 38 -6.31 2.86 -4.74
C ILE A 38 -5.11 3.68 -4.30
N VAL A 39 -5.34 4.65 -3.41
CA VAL A 39 -4.28 5.48 -2.81
C VAL A 39 -4.08 5.09 -1.36
N PHE A 40 -2.84 4.77 -1.00
CA PHE A 40 -2.42 4.55 0.38
C PHE A 40 -1.87 5.85 0.98
N LEU A 41 -2.43 6.25 2.12
CA LEU A 41 -1.96 7.37 2.92
C LEU A 41 -1.52 6.90 4.30
N GLY A 42 -0.49 7.52 4.84
CA GLY A 42 0.04 7.18 6.14
C GLY A 42 1.39 7.83 6.37
N ASP A 43 2.05 7.43 7.44
CA ASP A 43 3.35 7.95 7.84
C ASP A 43 4.54 7.19 7.21
N SER A 44 5.65 7.07 7.94
CA SER A 44 6.88 6.42 7.50
C SER A 44 6.72 4.93 7.24
N ILE A 45 5.82 4.25 7.96
CA ILE A 45 5.54 2.83 7.75
C ILE A 45 4.89 2.65 6.37
N THR A 46 3.99 3.57 6.01
CA THR A 46 3.39 3.61 4.68
C THR A 46 4.38 4.05 3.62
N GLN A 47 5.24 5.03 3.89
CA GLN A 47 6.29 5.43 2.94
C GLN A 47 7.25 4.27 2.62
N GLN A 48 7.65 3.46 3.61
CA GLN A 48 8.44 2.24 3.40
C GLN A 48 7.69 1.26 2.49
N GLY A 49 6.41 1.01 2.81
CA GLY A 49 5.43 0.54 1.84
C GLY A 49 5.40 -0.95 1.53
N ASP A 50 6.12 -1.80 2.25
CA ASP A 50 6.14 -3.24 1.96
C ASP A 50 4.73 -3.84 2.02
N TYR A 51 3.88 -3.41 2.97
CA TYR A 51 2.48 -3.87 3.02
C TYR A 51 1.63 -3.39 1.82
N VAL A 52 2.02 -2.28 1.20
CA VAL A 52 1.39 -1.77 -0.04
C VAL A 52 1.83 -2.64 -1.22
N VAL A 53 3.11 -3.01 -1.27
CA VAL A 53 3.67 -3.95 -2.26
C VAL A 53 3.01 -5.32 -2.11
N ASP A 54 2.84 -5.82 -0.89
CA ASP A 54 2.21 -7.10 -0.59
C ASP A 54 0.73 -7.13 -1.01
N PHE A 55 0.01 -6.04 -0.77
CA PHE A 55 -1.37 -5.88 -1.24
C PHE A 55 -1.46 -5.86 -2.78
N ASP A 56 -0.53 -5.18 -3.45
CA ASP A 56 -0.46 -5.15 -4.92
C ASP A 56 -0.08 -6.54 -5.49
N CYS A 57 0.82 -7.27 -4.82
CA CYS A 57 1.11 -8.68 -5.15
C CYS A 57 -0.15 -9.54 -5.04
N TRP A 58 -0.98 -9.32 -4.02
CA TRP A 58 -2.27 -10.00 -3.90
C TRP A 58 -3.19 -9.69 -5.08
N LEU A 59 -3.36 -8.41 -5.47
CA LEU A 59 -4.15 -8.04 -6.65
C LEU A 59 -3.63 -8.74 -7.92
N LEU A 60 -2.31 -8.73 -8.13
CA LEU A 60 -1.66 -9.38 -9.27
C LEU A 60 -1.89 -10.89 -9.29
N SER A 61 -1.80 -11.57 -8.14
CA SER A 61 -2.05 -13.01 -8.03
C SER A 61 -3.48 -13.40 -8.43
N ARG A 62 -4.43 -12.43 -8.36
CA ARG A 62 -5.83 -12.59 -8.76
C ARG A 62 -6.11 -12.12 -10.18
N GLY A 63 -5.10 -11.64 -10.92
CA GLY A 63 -5.26 -11.03 -12.24
C GLY A 63 -6.05 -9.72 -12.20
N ILE A 64 -6.10 -9.04 -11.06
CA ILE A 64 -6.83 -7.78 -10.88
C ILE A 64 -5.89 -6.62 -11.23
N ASN A 65 -6.26 -5.85 -12.26
CA ASN A 65 -5.51 -4.69 -12.70
C ASN A 65 -6.11 -3.40 -12.11
N ILE A 66 -5.59 -2.98 -10.96
CA ILE A 66 -5.92 -1.72 -10.29
C ILE A 66 -4.62 -0.98 -10.05
N GLU A 67 -4.61 0.33 -10.27
CA GLU A 67 -3.45 1.14 -9.94
C GLU A 67 -3.38 1.38 -8.42
N VAL A 68 -2.29 0.92 -7.82
CA VAL A 68 -1.97 1.19 -6.42
C VAL A 68 -0.93 2.29 -6.35
N LEU A 69 -1.26 3.37 -5.64
CA LEU A 69 -0.34 4.47 -5.36
C LEU A 69 -0.02 4.49 -3.87
N ASN A 70 1.25 4.26 -3.53
CA ASN A 70 1.75 4.56 -2.20
C ASN A 70 2.06 6.06 -2.14
N LEU A 71 1.40 6.79 -1.24
CA LEU A 71 1.65 8.21 -0.95
C LEU A 71 1.81 8.44 0.55
N GLY A 72 2.38 7.48 1.27
CA GLY A 72 2.80 7.67 2.65
C GLY A 72 3.92 8.70 2.77
N LEU A 73 3.90 9.50 3.83
CA LEU A 73 4.89 10.55 4.07
C LEU A 73 5.49 10.37 5.47
N ALA A 74 6.78 10.06 5.53
CA ALA A 74 7.49 9.89 6.79
C ALA A 74 7.44 11.17 7.63
N SER A 75 7.33 10.98 8.94
CA SER A 75 7.06 12.00 9.97
C SER A 75 5.66 12.62 9.94
N GLU A 76 4.79 12.29 8.98
CA GLU A 76 3.46 12.88 8.87
C GLU A 76 2.52 12.45 9.99
N THR A 77 1.70 13.38 10.47
CA THR A 77 0.60 13.14 11.41
C THR A 77 -0.74 13.30 10.71
N ALA A 78 -1.75 12.55 11.15
CA ALA A 78 -3.12 12.86 10.76
C ALA A 78 -3.56 14.20 11.39
N SER A 79 -3.18 14.39 12.66
CA SER A 79 -3.54 15.54 13.46
C SER A 79 -2.67 16.75 13.16
N ASP A 80 -3.28 17.92 13.18
CA ASP A 80 -2.57 19.20 13.19
C ASP A 80 -2.01 19.40 14.61
N LEU A 81 -0.70 19.17 14.79
CA LEU A 81 0.00 19.36 16.06
C LEU A 81 0.14 20.85 16.40
N THR A 82 0.13 21.18 17.70
CA THR A 82 0.51 22.52 18.15
C THR A 82 2.02 22.73 17.97
N GLU A 83 2.49 23.98 18.07
CA GLU A 83 3.92 24.27 18.03
C GLU A 83 4.70 23.55 19.15
N GLU A 84 4.10 23.44 20.34
CA GLU A 84 4.70 22.76 21.50
C GLU A 84 4.82 21.25 21.27
N GLU A 85 3.75 20.61 20.81
CA GLU A 85 3.75 19.17 20.51
C GLU A 85 4.75 18.84 19.40
N ASN A 86 4.89 19.72 18.41
CA ASN A 86 5.82 19.53 17.30
C ASN A 86 7.28 19.90 17.66
N ALA A 87 7.50 20.61 18.79
CA ALA A 87 8.81 21.15 19.14
C ALA A 87 9.88 20.06 19.34
N GLY A 88 9.49 18.92 19.93
CA GLY A 88 10.39 17.79 20.15
C GLY A 88 10.96 17.23 18.83
N HIS A 89 10.07 16.90 17.89
CA HIS A 89 10.47 16.43 16.57
C HIS A 89 11.28 17.48 15.80
N LYS A 90 10.86 18.75 15.85
CA LYS A 90 11.59 19.85 15.20
C LYS A 90 13.01 19.99 15.74
N LYS A 91 13.19 19.87 17.06
CA LYS A 91 14.52 19.91 17.70
C LYS A 91 15.38 18.72 17.28
N ALA A 92 14.80 17.51 17.22
CA ALA A 92 15.53 16.29 16.90
C ALA A 92 15.94 16.19 15.42
N HIS A 93 15.11 16.72 14.50
CA HIS A 93 15.28 16.48 13.06
C HIS A 93 15.49 17.74 12.23
N GLY A 94 15.37 18.93 12.82
CA GLY A 94 15.52 20.22 12.12
C GLY A 94 14.29 20.68 11.34
N PHE A 95 13.19 19.93 11.38
CA PHE A 95 11.91 20.29 10.74
C PHE A 95 10.73 19.75 11.54
N GLY A 96 9.60 20.48 11.50
CA GLY A 96 8.37 20.02 12.15
C GLY A 96 7.69 18.89 11.37
N ARG A 97 6.96 18.04 12.07
CA ARG A 97 6.10 17.02 11.47
C ARG A 97 5.10 17.68 10.52
N PRO A 98 5.04 17.25 9.24
CA PRO A 98 4.02 17.73 8.32
C PRO A 98 2.66 17.18 8.75
N PRO A 99 1.58 17.98 8.77
CA PRO A 99 0.24 17.44 8.92
C PRO A 99 -0.33 17.02 7.56
N LEU A 100 -1.09 15.92 7.52
CA LEU A 100 -1.78 15.43 6.32
C LEU A 100 -2.71 16.49 5.72
N SER A 101 -3.31 17.33 6.57
CA SER A 101 -4.14 18.47 6.15
C SER A 101 -3.44 19.44 5.18
N GLU A 102 -2.10 19.52 5.21
CA GLU A 102 -1.32 20.42 4.35
C GLU A 102 -1.37 20.00 2.87
N ARG A 103 -1.47 18.70 2.58
CA ARG A 103 -1.40 18.16 1.21
C ARG A 103 -2.64 17.42 0.75
N MET A 104 -3.59 17.12 1.64
CA MET A 104 -4.73 16.24 1.37
C MET A 104 -5.54 16.63 0.13
N ASP A 105 -5.92 17.91 0.00
CA ASP A 105 -6.73 18.36 -1.15
C ASP A 105 -5.97 18.19 -2.47
N ARG A 106 -4.66 18.43 -2.46
CA ARG A 106 -3.80 18.24 -3.64
C ARG A 106 -3.67 16.76 -3.98
N VAL A 107 -3.52 15.88 -2.99
CA VAL A 107 -3.50 14.43 -3.18
C VAL A 107 -4.79 13.98 -3.88
N ILE A 108 -5.96 14.33 -3.33
CA ILE A 108 -7.25 13.90 -3.87
C ILE A 108 -7.48 14.47 -5.28
N SER A 109 -7.23 15.76 -5.48
CA SER A 109 -7.46 16.42 -6.77
C SER A 109 -6.55 15.86 -7.87
N ALA A 110 -5.27 15.64 -7.57
CA ALA A 110 -4.30 15.15 -8.54
C ALA A 110 -4.51 13.65 -8.85
N THR A 111 -4.77 12.83 -7.83
CA THR A 111 -4.84 11.38 -7.99
C THR A 111 -6.25 10.86 -8.26
N LYS A 112 -7.32 11.58 -7.91
CA LYS A 112 -8.72 11.16 -8.11
C LYS A 112 -8.95 9.68 -7.70
N PRO A 113 -8.68 9.32 -6.43
CA PRO A 113 -8.75 7.93 -6.00
C PRO A 113 -10.20 7.43 -5.99
N ASP A 114 -10.41 6.17 -6.38
CA ASP A 114 -11.68 5.48 -6.12
C ASP A 114 -11.74 5.03 -4.65
N VAL A 115 -10.61 4.59 -4.11
CA VAL A 115 -10.47 4.13 -2.72
C VAL A 115 -9.26 4.79 -2.09
N ILE A 116 -9.42 5.27 -0.87
CA ILE A 116 -8.28 5.63 0.00
C ILE A 116 -8.16 4.59 1.09
N ILE A 117 -6.94 4.09 1.32
CA ILE A 117 -6.59 3.26 2.48
C ILE A 117 -5.64 4.10 3.34
N ALA A 118 -6.06 4.48 4.55
CA ALA A 118 -5.31 5.38 5.41
C ALA A 118 -4.85 4.69 6.70
N CYS A 119 -3.56 4.71 6.99
CA CYS A 119 -2.95 4.16 8.19
C CYS A 119 -2.13 5.24 8.90
N PHE A 120 -2.74 5.91 9.87
CA PHE A 120 -2.12 6.96 10.68
C PHE A 120 -2.29 6.68 12.17
N GLY A 121 -1.41 7.27 12.98
CA GLY A 121 -1.48 7.21 14.43
C GLY A 121 -0.11 7.05 15.07
N MET A 122 0.87 6.47 14.37
CA MET A 122 2.20 6.23 14.94
C MET A 122 2.86 7.54 15.40
N ASN A 123 2.91 8.57 14.55
CA ASN A 123 3.44 9.86 14.97
C ASN A 123 2.49 10.59 15.93
N ASP A 124 1.18 10.59 15.65
CA ASP A 124 0.19 11.21 16.53
C ASP A 124 0.25 10.68 17.97
N GLY A 125 0.50 9.38 18.16
CA GLY A 125 0.55 8.76 19.48
C GLY A 125 1.81 9.11 20.26
N GLY A 126 2.89 9.49 19.58
CA GLY A 126 4.13 9.93 20.19
C GLY A 126 4.14 11.40 20.61
N ASP A 127 3.31 12.23 19.97
CA ASP A 127 3.32 13.68 20.17
C ASP A 127 2.04 14.25 20.83
N LEU A 128 0.88 13.60 20.67
CA LEU A 128 -0.36 14.05 21.35
C LEU A 128 -0.40 13.62 22.82
N PRO A 129 -1.14 14.35 23.68
CA PRO A 129 -1.34 13.99 25.09
C PRO A 129 -1.87 12.57 25.27
N ALA A 130 -1.38 11.87 26.29
CA ALA A 130 -1.76 10.50 26.61
C ALA A 130 -3.10 10.39 27.37
N ASP A 131 -4.08 11.21 26.99
CA ASP A 131 -5.39 11.33 27.63
C ASP A 131 -6.54 11.44 26.60
N ASP A 132 -7.75 11.69 27.08
CA ASP A 132 -8.94 11.85 26.24
C ASP A 132 -8.84 13.04 25.27
N THR A 133 -8.05 14.07 25.60
CA THR A 133 -7.84 15.24 24.74
C THR A 133 -7.05 14.84 23.50
N GLY A 134 -5.98 14.07 23.66
CA GLY A 134 -5.23 13.50 22.54
C GLY A 134 -6.10 12.59 21.67
N THR A 135 -6.86 11.70 22.30
CA THR A 135 -7.79 10.79 21.60
C THR A 135 -8.85 11.55 20.80
N LYS A 136 -9.43 12.61 21.35
CA LYS A 136 -10.41 13.46 20.64
C LYS A 136 -9.80 14.19 19.44
N ARG A 137 -8.54 14.63 19.54
CA ARG A 137 -7.87 15.31 18.43
C ARG A 137 -7.53 14.36 17.29
N TYR A 138 -7.00 13.18 17.60
CA TYR A 138 -6.81 12.12 16.61
C TYR A 138 -8.14 11.75 15.94
N ALA A 139 -9.19 11.54 16.74
CA ALA A 139 -10.53 11.26 16.25
C ALA A 139 -11.06 12.32 15.29
N ALA A 140 -10.90 13.60 15.63
CA ALA A 140 -11.31 14.72 14.79
C ALA A 140 -10.52 14.75 13.46
N ALA A 141 -9.21 14.49 13.50
CA ALA A 141 -8.37 14.45 12.31
C ALA A 141 -8.76 13.31 11.35
N MET A 142 -8.96 12.10 11.87
CA MET A 142 -9.39 10.95 11.08
C MET A 142 -10.81 11.14 10.52
N THR A 143 -11.70 11.78 11.28
CA THR A 143 -13.05 12.16 10.79
C THR A 143 -12.96 13.17 9.65
N LYS A 144 -12.13 14.20 9.79
CA LYS A 144 -11.89 15.19 8.73
C LYS A 144 -11.33 14.55 7.45
N LEU A 145 -10.36 13.63 7.58
CA LEU A 145 -9.82 12.84 6.47
C LEU A 145 -10.93 12.06 5.76
N HIS A 146 -11.72 11.31 6.52
CA HIS A 146 -12.81 10.47 6.02
C HIS A 146 -13.85 11.31 5.26
N ASP A 147 -14.37 12.35 5.91
CA ASP A 147 -15.46 13.16 5.36
C ASP A 147 -15.01 14.01 4.17
N ALA A 148 -13.78 14.56 4.20
CA ALA A 148 -13.24 15.32 3.07
C ALA A 148 -13.05 14.44 1.83
N ALA A 149 -12.55 13.21 2.01
CA ALA A 149 -12.39 12.26 0.91
C ALA A 149 -13.74 11.85 0.29
N LEU A 150 -14.73 11.48 1.11
CA LEU A 150 -16.06 11.15 0.61
C LEU A 150 -16.73 12.34 -0.08
N LYS A 151 -16.62 13.54 0.50
CA LYS A 151 -17.15 14.78 -0.10
C LYS A 151 -16.50 15.09 -1.46
N ALA A 152 -15.23 14.73 -1.64
CA ALA A 152 -14.51 14.90 -2.89
C ALA A 152 -14.80 13.80 -3.93
N GLY A 153 -15.69 12.84 -3.62
CA GLY A 153 -16.13 11.80 -4.55
C GLY A 153 -15.34 10.49 -4.47
N VAL A 154 -14.47 10.32 -3.48
CA VAL A 154 -13.83 9.02 -3.20
C VAL A 154 -14.94 8.04 -2.79
N ARG A 155 -14.98 6.87 -3.44
CA ARG A 155 -16.08 5.92 -3.28
C ARG A 155 -16.05 5.21 -1.93
N ARG A 156 -14.85 4.93 -1.42
CA ARG A 156 -14.62 4.24 -0.14
C ARG A 156 -13.38 4.80 0.55
N VAL A 157 -13.47 4.99 1.86
CA VAL A 157 -12.33 5.36 2.70
C VAL A 157 -12.16 4.27 3.75
N VAL A 158 -11.06 3.53 3.66
CA VAL A 158 -10.70 2.45 4.58
C VAL A 158 -9.70 2.98 5.58
N LEU A 159 -10.08 3.02 6.86
CA LEU A 159 -9.19 3.45 7.93
C LEU A 159 -8.57 2.22 8.60
N CYS A 160 -7.25 2.11 8.54
CA CYS A 160 -6.50 1.09 9.23
C CYS A 160 -6.13 1.60 10.63
N THR A 161 -6.34 0.78 11.66
CA THR A 161 -5.78 1.05 12.98
C THR A 161 -4.25 1.12 12.89
N PRO A 162 -3.56 2.01 13.63
CA PRO A 162 -2.10 2.04 13.61
C PRO A 162 -1.50 0.74 14.16
N PRO A 163 -0.37 0.25 13.62
CA PRO A 163 0.36 -0.88 14.23
C PRO A 163 0.83 -0.52 15.64
N PRO A 164 1.07 -1.50 16.53
CA PRO A 164 1.56 -1.22 17.89
C PRO A 164 2.95 -0.58 17.88
N HIS A 165 3.22 0.23 18.90
CA HIS A 165 4.57 0.73 19.17
C HIS A 165 5.22 -0.19 20.20
N ASP A 166 6.32 -0.82 19.84
CA ASP A 166 7.00 -1.72 20.75
C ASP A 166 8.00 -0.96 21.61
N ALA A 167 7.58 -0.64 22.84
CA ALA A 167 8.40 0.08 23.82
C ALA A 167 9.64 -0.70 24.29
N LYS A 168 9.76 -2.00 24.00
CA LYS A 168 10.91 -2.85 24.38
C LYS A 168 11.33 -2.74 25.85
N GLY A 169 10.34 -2.58 26.75
CA GLY A 169 10.57 -2.41 28.19
C GLY A 169 10.91 -0.98 28.63
N ASN A 170 11.00 -0.01 27.72
CA ASN A 170 11.19 1.39 28.05
C ASN A 170 9.88 2.02 28.56
N ALA A 171 9.79 2.21 29.88
CA ALA A 171 8.61 2.79 30.52
C ALA A 171 8.24 4.18 30.00
N SER A 172 9.19 4.99 29.53
CA SER A 172 8.89 6.33 28.98
C SER A 172 8.18 6.28 27.63
N GLN A 173 8.23 5.15 26.92
CA GLN A 173 7.56 4.94 25.64
C GLN A 173 6.22 4.21 25.78
N LYS A 174 5.86 3.76 26.99
CA LYS A 174 4.57 3.11 27.26
C LYS A 174 3.36 4.00 26.90
N PRO A 175 3.34 5.31 27.20
CA PRO A 175 2.21 6.17 26.83
C PRO A 175 1.95 6.23 25.32
N HIS A 176 3.00 6.08 24.50
CA HIS A 176 2.89 6.06 23.04
C HIS A 176 2.09 4.85 22.57
N ASP A 177 2.45 3.64 23.01
CA ASP A 177 1.70 2.42 22.66
C ASP A 177 0.26 2.43 23.20
N GLU A 178 0.05 2.98 24.40
CA GLU A 178 -1.28 3.16 24.98
C GLU A 178 -2.15 4.13 24.15
N ASN A 179 -1.56 5.19 23.59
CA ASN A 179 -2.25 6.07 22.63
C ASN A 179 -2.68 5.29 21.38
N LEU A 180 -1.80 4.45 20.82
CA LEU A 180 -2.14 3.64 19.64
C LEU A 180 -3.25 2.63 19.94
N THR A 181 -3.30 2.10 21.16
CA THR A 181 -4.42 1.28 21.64
C THR A 181 -5.73 2.08 21.66
N ARG A 182 -5.74 3.26 22.30
CA ARG A 182 -6.93 4.14 22.36
C ARG A 182 -7.42 4.56 20.97
N TYR A 183 -6.49 4.89 20.06
CA TYR A 183 -6.80 5.26 18.68
C TYR A 183 -7.42 4.09 17.92
N SER A 184 -6.90 2.89 18.12
CA SER A 184 -7.41 1.67 17.51
C SER A 184 -8.82 1.34 18.01
N GLU A 185 -9.06 1.42 19.32
CA GLU A 185 -10.39 1.23 19.91
C GLU A 185 -11.41 2.24 19.35
N TRP A 186 -11.03 3.52 19.27
CA TRP A 186 -11.89 4.54 18.69
C TRP A 186 -12.20 4.24 17.22
N LEU A 187 -11.21 3.92 16.39
CA LEU A 187 -11.41 3.55 14.99
C LEU A 187 -12.36 2.36 14.88
N LEU A 188 -12.11 1.28 15.61
CA LEU A 188 -12.93 0.06 15.56
C LEU A 188 -14.39 0.33 15.95
N SER A 189 -14.63 1.25 16.89
CA SER A 189 -15.99 1.68 17.24
C SER A 189 -16.79 2.23 16.05
N LYS A 190 -16.11 2.81 15.04
CA LYS A 190 -16.74 3.42 13.85
C LYS A 190 -17.31 2.42 12.86
N ARG A 191 -16.98 1.12 12.98
CA ARG A 191 -17.66 0.06 12.21
C ARG A 191 -19.17 0.08 12.44
N SER A 192 -19.62 0.37 13.67
CA SER A 192 -21.05 0.49 14.01
C SER A 192 -21.74 1.68 13.31
N ALA A 193 -20.98 2.70 12.95
CA ALA A 193 -21.42 3.84 12.14
C ALA A 193 -21.25 3.61 10.63
N GLY A 194 -20.92 2.38 10.21
CA GLY A 194 -20.78 1.99 8.81
C GLY A 194 -19.45 2.36 8.16
N TRP A 195 -18.46 2.82 8.93
CA TRP A 195 -17.14 3.11 8.39
C TRP A 195 -16.38 1.82 8.05
N ASP A 196 -15.62 1.83 6.96
CA ASP A 196 -14.68 0.76 6.66
C ASP A 196 -13.44 0.90 7.53
N VAL A 197 -13.29 0.00 8.49
CA VAL A 197 -12.16 0.00 9.41
C VAL A 197 -11.48 -1.36 9.41
N VAL A 198 -10.17 -1.39 9.20
CA VAL A 198 -9.33 -2.60 9.24
C VAL A 198 -8.51 -2.62 10.52
N ASP A 199 -8.59 -3.72 11.27
CA ASP A 199 -7.80 -3.95 12.47
C ASP A 199 -6.43 -4.53 12.10
N ILE A 200 -5.41 -3.69 12.10
CA ILE A 200 -4.00 -4.08 12.03
C ILE A 200 -3.40 -4.24 13.43
N HIS A 201 -3.83 -3.39 14.37
CA HIS A 201 -3.25 -3.30 15.71
C HIS A 201 -3.41 -4.61 16.47
N GLY A 202 -4.63 -5.15 16.51
CA GLY A 202 -4.97 -6.37 17.24
C GLY A 202 -4.17 -7.59 16.79
N PRO A 203 -4.15 -7.96 15.49
CA PRO A 203 -3.34 -9.07 15.00
C PRO A 203 -1.85 -8.92 15.31
N MET A 204 -1.27 -7.73 15.12
CA MET A 204 0.15 -7.50 15.38
C MET A 204 0.48 -7.55 16.88
N ARG A 205 -0.39 -7.01 17.74
CA ARG A 205 -0.24 -7.12 19.21
C ARG A 205 -0.27 -8.57 19.66
N ARG A 206 -1.22 -9.37 19.17
CA ARG A 206 -1.27 -10.82 19.45
C ARG A 206 -0.02 -11.56 18.98
N ALA A 207 0.52 -11.20 17.82
CA ALA A 207 1.76 -11.78 17.33
C ALA A 207 2.96 -11.43 18.22
N LEU A 208 3.08 -10.18 18.67
CA LEU A 208 4.11 -9.78 19.63
C LEU A 208 4.00 -10.57 20.94
N ASP A 209 2.80 -10.66 21.52
CA ASP A 209 2.57 -11.38 22.77
C ASP A 209 2.89 -12.87 22.64
N ALA A 210 2.40 -13.51 21.56
CA ALA A 210 2.63 -14.93 21.30
C ALA A 210 4.09 -15.25 20.96
N GLY A 211 4.78 -14.37 20.22
CA GLY A 211 6.20 -14.49 19.93
C GLY A 211 7.03 -14.37 21.21
N ARG A 212 6.70 -13.39 22.07
CA ARG A 212 7.39 -13.15 23.36
C ARG A 212 7.19 -14.23 24.40
N ALA A 213 6.06 -14.93 24.36
CA ALA A 213 5.85 -16.13 25.16
C ALA A 213 6.86 -17.25 24.84
N LYS A 214 7.49 -17.23 23.64
CA LYS A 214 8.48 -18.21 23.20
C LYS A 214 9.90 -17.67 23.23
N ASP A 215 10.07 -16.43 22.80
CA ASP A 215 11.34 -15.71 22.73
C ASP A 215 11.12 -14.27 23.22
N PRO A 216 11.57 -13.92 24.44
CA PRO A 216 11.42 -12.55 24.98
C PRO A 216 12.02 -11.45 24.10
N SER A 217 12.94 -11.77 23.19
CA SER A 217 13.54 -10.83 22.25
C SER A 217 12.72 -10.62 20.96
N PHE A 218 11.66 -11.40 20.76
CA PHE A 218 10.79 -11.30 19.58
C PHE A 218 10.28 -9.87 19.41
N ALA A 219 10.44 -9.36 18.20
CA ALA A 219 9.99 -8.04 17.79
C ALA A 219 9.57 -8.07 16.33
N LEU A 220 8.43 -7.44 16.02
CA LEU A 220 8.04 -7.16 14.64
C LEU A 220 8.80 -5.96 14.07
N ALA A 221 9.29 -5.05 14.93
CA ALA A 221 10.04 -3.84 14.57
C ALA A 221 11.34 -3.74 15.38
N ASN A 222 12.47 -3.59 14.70
CA ASN A 222 13.77 -3.51 15.37
C ASN A 222 13.99 -2.19 16.12
N ASP A 223 13.37 -1.10 15.68
CA ASP A 223 13.40 0.20 16.34
C ASP A 223 12.14 0.49 17.17
N GLY A 224 11.22 -0.48 17.27
CA GLY A 224 9.94 -0.34 17.95
C GLY A 224 8.83 0.33 17.13
N VAL A 225 9.15 0.87 15.95
CA VAL A 225 8.25 1.67 15.12
C VAL A 225 8.00 1.05 13.75
N HIS A 226 9.06 0.68 13.02
CA HIS A 226 9.00 0.26 11.62
C HIS A 226 9.03 -1.28 11.53
N PRO A 227 7.89 -1.92 11.18
CA PRO A 227 7.86 -3.37 11.08
C PRO A 227 8.76 -3.91 9.96
N GLY A 228 9.30 -5.10 10.17
CA GLY A 228 9.95 -5.89 9.13
C GLY A 228 8.93 -6.52 8.17
N SER A 229 9.41 -7.36 7.25
CA SER A 229 8.58 -8.00 6.22
C SER A 229 7.42 -8.82 6.80
N GLU A 230 7.62 -9.52 7.93
CA GLU A 230 6.54 -10.26 8.59
C GLU A 230 5.42 -9.33 9.07
N GLY A 231 5.77 -8.22 9.73
CA GLY A 231 4.79 -7.24 10.19
C GLY A 231 4.06 -6.56 9.03
N HIS A 232 4.77 -6.24 7.95
CA HIS A 232 4.15 -5.71 6.74
C HIS A 232 3.21 -6.70 6.05
N TRP A 233 3.55 -7.99 6.03
CA TRP A 233 2.63 -9.02 5.54
C TRP A 233 1.37 -9.12 6.40
N MET A 234 1.48 -9.01 7.73
CA MET A 234 0.31 -8.97 8.62
C MET A 234 -0.60 -7.77 8.32
N MET A 235 -0.01 -6.60 8.07
CA MET A 235 -0.76 -5.39 7.68
C MET A 235 -1.52 -5.60 6.36
N ALA A 236 -0.85 -6.11 5.33
CA ALA A 236 -1.47 -6.39 4.04
C ALA A 236 -2.57 -7.46 4.16
N SER A 237 -2.30 -8.53 4.90
CA SER A 237 -3.24 -9.61 5.17
C SER A 237 -4.50 -9.12 5.87
N ALA A 238 -4.37 -8.19 6.83
CA ALA A 238 -5.52 -7.58 7.49
C ALA A 238 -6.42 -6.83 6.49
N ILE A 239 -5.85 -6.08 5.55
CA ILE A 239 -6.61 -5.38 4.50
C ILE A 239 -7.31 -6.39 3.58
N VAL A 240 -6.60 -7.41 3.11
CA VAL A 240 -7.15 -8.44 2.21
C VAL A 240 -8.29 -9.22 2.89
N THR A 241 -8.10 -9.63 4.14
CA THR A 241 -9.08 -10.49 4.85
C THR A 241 -10.27 -9.70 5.41
N GLN A 242 -10.07 -8.47 5.89
CA GLN A 242 -11.14 -7.71 6.56
C GLN A 242 -11.90 -6.78 5.61
N PHE A 243 -11.20 -6.10 4.69
CA PHE A 243 -11.83 -5.17 3.75
C PHE A 243 -12.21 -5.87 2.44
N ILE A 244 -11.28 -6.59 1.81
CA ILE A 244 -11.56 -7.29 0.55
C ILE A 244 -12.39 -8.56 0.78
N ARG A 245 -12.29 -9.15 1.99
CA ARG A 245 -12.94 -10.41 2.39
C ARG A 245 -12.48 -11.60 1.56
N ALA A 246 -11.19 -11.60 1.22
CA ALA A 246 -10.54 -12.72 0.56
C ALA A 246 -9.78 -13.58 1.57
N ASP A 247 -9.75 -14.88 1.28
CA ASP A 247 -9.03 -15.85 2.09
C ASP A 247 -7.53 -15.86 1.77
N LEU A 248 -6.72 -16.01 2.82
CA LEU A 248 -5.26 -16.12 2.78
C LEU A 248 -4.76 -17.33 3.58
N GLU A 249 -5.63 -18.29 3.91
CA GLU A 249 -5.25 -19.47 4.68
C GLU A 249 -4.03 -20.18 4.08
N GLY A 250 -3.03 -20.44 4.93
CA GLY A 250 -1.78 -21.11 4.54
C GLY A 250 -0.76 -20.24 3.81
N ILE A 251 -1.02 -18.95 3.56
CA ILE A 251 -0.10 -18.04 2.87
C ILE A 251 0.66 -17.20 3.91
N ALA A 252 1.96 -17.47 4.06
CA ALA A 252 2.81 -16.84 5.07
C ALA A 252 3.57 -15.60 4.57
N SER A 253 3.60 -15.36 3.26
CA SER A 253 4.15 -14.14 2.66
C SER A 253 3.53 -13.86 1.28
N SER A 254 3.63 -12.63 0.80
CA SER A 254 3.18 -12.26 -0.55
C SER A 254 3.91 -13.01 -1.66
N GLU A 255 5.15 -13.43 -1.42
CA GLU A 255 5.93 -14.24 -2.38
C GLU A 255 5.28 -15.61 -2.63
N GLN A 256 4.61 -16.18 -1.62
CA GLN A 256 3.90 -17.46 -1.71
C GLN A 256 2.59 -17.38 -2.49
N LEU A 257 2.14 -16.18 -2.88
CA LEU A 257 0.98 -16.00 -3.76
C LEU A 257 1.25 -16.49 -5.19
N PHE A 258 2.52 -16.69 -5.54
CA PHE A 258 2.94 -17.05 -6.89
C PHE A 258 3.51 -18.47 -6.92
N LYS A 259 3.21 -19.21 -7.99
CA LYS A 259 3.69 -20.59 -8.17
C LYS A 259 5.22 -20.68 -8.32
N ALA A 260 5.83 -19.63 -8.83
CA ALA A 260 7.28 -19.52 -9.06
C ALA A 260 7.70 -18.05 -9.04
N ASP A 261 8.98 -17.81 -8.81
CA ASP A 261 9.66 -16.51 -8.88
C ASP A 261 8.98 -15.40 -8.03
N GLY A 262 8.37 -15.78 -6.90
CA GLY A 262 7.58 -14.87 -6.07
C GLY A 262 8.38 -13.70 -5.52
N LYS A 263 9.65 -13.92 -5.15
CA LYS A 263 10.56 -12.88 -4.70
C LYS A 263 10.86 -11.88 -5.81
N GLU A 264 11.18 -12.36 -7.01
CA GLU A 264 11.48 -11.51 -8.16
C GLU A 264 10.25 -10.70 -8.58
N ILE A 265 9.06 -11.29 -8.50
CA ILE A 265 7.80 -10.56 -8.73
C ILE A 265 7.64 -9.46 -7.68
N HIS A 266 7.80 -9.77 -6.40
CA HIS A 266 7.74 -8.79 -5.30
C HIS A 266 8.69 -7.62 -5.52
N ASP A 267 9.95 -7.91 -5.81
CA ASP A 267 10.98 -6.89 -6.06
C ASP A 267 10.60 -5.97 -7.24
N ARG A 268 10.00 -6.53 -8.31
CA ARG A 268 9.50 -5.74 -9.45
C ARG A 268 8.28 -4.89 -9.10
N VAL A 269 7.35 -5.41 -8.28
CA VAL A 269 6.20 -4.64 -7.79
C VAL A 269 6.68 -3.47 -6.92
N ARG A 270 7.65 -3.71 -6.03
CA ARG A 270 8.31 -2.66 -5.26
C ARG A 270 8.95 -1.62 -6.17
N ALA A 271 9.72 -2.03 -7.18
CA ALA A 271 10.32 -1.11 -8.12
C ALA A 271 9.26 -0.25 -8.83
N ARG A 272 8.14 -0.85 -9.25
CA ARG A 272 7.01 -0.15 -9.88
C ARG A 272 6.40 0.89 -8.94
N MET A 273 6.16 0.51 -7.68
CA MET A 273 5.66 1.43 -6.65
C MET A 273 6.62 2.61 -6.45
N THR A 274 7.94 2.36 -6.30
CA THR A 274 8.94 3.42 -6.06
C THR A 274 9.01 4.45 -7.18
N LYS A 275 8.86 4.02 -8.44
CA LYS A 275 8.83 4.94 -9.61
C LYS A 275 7.65 5.90 -9.51
N ARG A 276 6.46 5.37 -9.25
CA ARG A 276 5.23 6.17 -9.10
C ARG A 276 5.28 7.07 -7.87
N PHE A 277 5.69 6.54 -6.72
CA PHE A 277 5.83 7.30 -5.47
C PHE A 277 6.61 8.60 -5.70
N SER A 278 7.81 8.48 -6.30
CA SER A 278 8.69 9.64 -6.48
C SER A 278 8.13 10.70 -7.42
N ALA A 279 7.37 10.32 -8.44
CA ALA A 279 6.77 11.26 -9.39
C ALA A 279 5.51 11.93 -8.80
N TRP A 280 4.64 11.14 -8.18
CA TRP A 280 3.42 11.66 -7.55
C TRP A 280 3.72 12.59 -6.37
N MET A 281 4.67 12.24 -5.50
CA MET A 281 5.03 13.11 -4.38
C MET A 281 5.60 14.45 -4.86
N ARG A 282 6.33 14.47 -5.99
CA ARG A 282 6.77 15.71 -6.65
C ARG A 282 5.61 16.54 -7.21
N GLN A 283 4.67 15.90 -7.91
CA GLN A 283 3.53 16.60 -8.47
C GLN A 283 2.62 17.20 -7.38
N ILE A 284 2.46 16.47 -6.28
CA ILE A 284 1.59 16.88 -5.16
C ILE A 284 2.27 17.96 -4.31
N GLY A 285 3.56 17.80 -4.03
CA GLY A 285 4.33 18.67 -3.14
C GLY A 285 3.92 18.52 -1.66
N HIS A 286 4.87 18.73 -0.77
CA HIS A 286 4.65 18.66 0.69
C HIS A 286 5.74 19.40 1.46
N THR A 287 5.54 19.60 2.76
CA THR A 287 6.50 20.34 3.60
C THR A 287 7.68 19.52 4.14
N ARG A 288 7.67 18.19 4.02
CA ARG A 288 8.75 17.31 4.51
C ARG A 288 10.05 17.42 3.69
N PRO A 289 11.19 17.84 4.26
CA PRO A 289 12.47 17.80 3.55
C PRO A 289 12.99 16.37 3.36
N GLY A 290 13.79 16.17 2.32
CA GLY A 290 14.43 14.87 2.04
C GLY A 290 13.54 13.82 1.38
N VAL A 291 12.27 14.12 1.11
CA VAL A 291 11.33 13.28 0.36
C VAL A 291 10.99 13.97 -0.97
N PRO A 292 10.94 13.28 -2.12
CA PRO A 292 10.68 13.91 -3.43
C PRO A 292 9.44 14.79 -3.43
N GLY A 293 9.57 16.06 -3.85
CA GLY A 293 8.47 17.04 -3.78
C GLY A 293 8.49 17.92 -2.53
N GLY A 294 9.38 17.60 -1.60
CA GLY A 294 9.68 18.42 -0.44
C GLY A 294 10.68 19.54 -0.68
N PRO A 295 10.87 20.43 0.30
CA PRO A 295 11.86 21.49 0.24
C PRO A 295 13.26 20.96 -0.09
N GLY A 296 13.94 21.63 -1.03
CA GLY A 296 15.32 21.32 -1.42
C GLY A 296 15.50 20.04 -2.24
N THR A 297 14.41 19.40 -2.71
CA THR A 297 14.54 18.19 -3.53
C THR A 297 14.85 18.48 -5.00
N LYS A 298 15.63 17.58 -5.63
CA LYS A 298 16.02 17.70 -7.04
C LYS A 298 14.84 17.34 -7.97
N PRO A 299 14.84 17.90 -9.20
CA PRO A 299 13.93 17.45 -10.26
C PRO A 299 13.99 15.93 -10.44
N GLY A 300 12.89 15.35 -10.91
CA GLY A 300 12.82 13.95 -11.30
C GLY A 300 11.79 13.76 -12.39
N LEU A 301 11.42 12.50 -12.63
CA LEU A 301 10.44 12.16 -13.66
C LEU A 301 9.09 12.85 -13.39
N SER A 302 8.42 13.25 -14.47
CA SER A 302 6.99 13.55 -14.42
C SER A 302 6.19 12.26 -14.15
N VAL A 303 4.92 12.40 -13.80
CA VAL A 303 4.03 11.24 -13.61
C VAL A 303 3.90 10.44 -14.90
N GLU A 304 3.78 11.09 -16.06
CA GLU A 304 3.69 10.41 -17.36
C GLU A 304 4.95 9.57 -17.66
N ALA A 305 6.13 10.12 -17.39
CA ALA A 305 7.38 9.40 -17.59
C ALA A 305 7.54 8.22 -16.61
N ALA A 306 7.14 8.42 -15.35
CA ALA A 306 7.13 7.34 -14.36
C ALA A 306 6.13 6.24 -14.70
N ASP A 307 4.98 6.58 -15.28
CA ASP A 307 3.97 5.62 -15.72
C ASP A 307 4.43 4.79 -16.92
N VAL A 308 5.24 5.36 -17.82
CA VAL A 308 5.89 4.60 -18.90
C VAL A 308 6.83 3.54 -18.31
N GLU A 309 7.66 3.90 -17.33
CA GLU A 309 8.54 2.92 -16.65
C GLU A 309 7.75 1.89 -15.84
N ALA A 310 6.69 2.30 -15.15
CA ALA A 310 5.80 1.42 -14.41
C ALA A 310 5.06 0.42 -15.32
N ALA A 311 4.67 0.84 -16.52
CA ALA A 311 4.06 -0.03 -17.53
C ALA A 311 5.05 -1.07 -18.06
N GLN A 312 6.32 -0.71 -18.25
CA GLN A 312 7.36 -1.67 -18.64
C GLN A 312 7.59 -2.73 -17.55
N LEU A 313 7.64 -2.32 -16.28
CA LEU A 313 7.74 -3.26 -15.15
C LEU A 313 6.51 -4.16 -15.06
N THR A 314 5.31 -3.61 -15.29
CA THR A 314 4.07 -4.41 -15.33
C THR A 314 4.10 -5.45 -16.44
N LYS A 315 4.60 -5.09 -17.64
CA LYS A 315 4.76 -6.04 -18.73
C LYS A 315 5.70 -7.20 -18.35
N GLN A 316 6.84 -6.89 -17.72
CA GLN A 316 7.80 -7.91 -17.27
C GLN A 316 7.18 -8.84 -16.21
N ILE A 317 6.40 -8.30 -15.27
CA ILE A 317 5.68 -9.10 -14.27
C ILE A 317 4.70 -10.05 -14.95
N LEU A 318 3.90 -9.57 -15.90
CA LEU A 318 2.92 -10.41 -16.61
C LEU A 318 3.58 -11.48 -17.49
N GLU A 319 4.68 -11.14 -18.18
CA GLU A 319 5.48 -12.10 -18.93
C GLU A 319 6.00 -13.21 -18.00
N GLN A 320 6.53 -12.84 -16.83
CA GLN A 320 7.03 -13.79 -15.83
C GLN A 320 5.91 -14.68 -15.27
N LEU A 321 4.72 -14.13 -14.97
CA LEU A 321 3.55 -14.90 -14.53
C LEU A 321 3.06 -15.89 -15.58
N SER A 322 3.21 -15.58 -16.87
CA SER A 322 2.82 -16.45 -17.98
C SER A 322 3.82 -17.56 -18.31
N GLY A 323 4.94 -17.66 -17.57
CA GLY A 323 6.02 -18.59 -17.86
C GLY A 323 6.90 -18.14 -19.04
N GLY A 324 6.96 -16.84 -19.31
CA GLY A 324 7.75 -16.25 -20.40
C GLY A 324 9.25 -16.56 -20.28
N PRO A 325 10.00 -16.48 -21.38
CA PRO A 325 11.41 -16.85 -21.40
C PRO A 325 12.20 -16.03 -20.37
N LYS A 326 12.92 -16.73 -19.47
CA LYS A 326 13.82 -16.10 -18.50
C LYS A 326 14.81 -15.20 -19.26
N ALA A 327 14.76 -13.90 -19.00
CA ALA A 327 15.78 -12.99 -19.50
C ALA A 327 17.14 -13.47 -18.97
N ALA A 328 18.05 -13.80 -19.89
CA ALA A 328 19.38 -14.27 -19.53
C ALA A 328 20.08 -13.21 -18.64
N PRO A 329 20.84 -13.63 -17.61
CA PRO A 329 21.62 -12.69 -16.82
C PRO A 329 22.58 -11.95 -17.76
N LYS A 330 22.64 -10.62 -17.62
CA LYS A 330 23.62 -9.80 -18.33
C LYS A 330 25.01 -10.30 -17.94
N SER A 331 25.71 -10.93 -18.89
CA SER A 331 27.10 -11.31 -18.73
C SER A 331 27.93 -10.04 -18.54
N SER A 332 28.51 -9.86 -17.36
CA SER A 332 29.60 -8.90 -17.17
C SER A 332 30.82 -9.42 -17.92
N VAL A 333 31.04 -8.90 -19.12
CA VAL A 333 32.33 -9.03 -19.82
C VAL A 333 32.87 -7.63 -19.97
N ASP A 334 33.80 -7.28 -19.07
CA ASP A 334 34.83 -6.29 -19.35
C ASP A 334 36.15 -6.89 -18.83
N SER A 335 36.74 -7.75 -19.66
CA SER A 335 38.14 -8.12 -19.55
C SER A 335 38.98 -7.08 -20.30
N VAL A 336 39.64 -6.19 -19.56
CA VAL A 336 40.72 -5.36 -20.09
C VAL A 336 41.98 -6.22 -20.18
N PRO A 337 42.61 -6.41 -21.35
CA PRO A 337 43.89 -7.08 -21.44
C PRO A 337 45.02 -6.09 -21.11
N VAL A 338 45.83 -6.44 -20.12
CA VAL A 338 47.12 -5.79 -19.84
C VAL A 338 48.11 -6.21 -20.94
N LYS A 339 48.70 -5.21 -21.59
CA LYS A 339 50.04 -5.28 -22.18
C LYS A 339 50.87 -4.15 -21.60
#